data_AF-A0A917ME62-F1
#
_entry.id   AF-A0A917ME62-F1
#
_cell.length_a   1.000
_cell.length_b   1.000
_cell.length_c   1.000
_cell.angle_alpha   90.00
_cell.angle_beta   90.00
_cell.angle_gamma   90.00
#
_symmetry.space_group_name_H-M   'P 1'
#
loop_
_entity.id
_entity.type
_entity.pdbx_description
1 polymer ?
#
loop_
_entity_poly.entity_id
_entity_poly.type
_entity_poly.pdbx_seq_one_letter_code
_entity_poly.pdbx_strand_id
1 'polypeptide(L)'
;MNNNRSTKSRYGLLFCLAVLCIGSCKKELDEHPQITTEDPVVISVNSMEFKGEIIKIGDFDISDYGFVYGTYGNIDTQTGIRVSMGRDVNTGKYSTVVNGLLDQGFGNTIYVRSYITNNNGTVYGAVKTATLPIPSASSVVPMMGKVGDEITISGQFYTANPDEVAVYFADVEAIIKTLDNTKIVVEVPSGIRAGHNNTIEIALQIGQQRYTVNYGFQIQALITDFTPKTGLIGSTVTLVGENLPNSYYGNENLKLYFGDTQANASYYYESPAFFVPANITEASKVYVLLNNVKTELPGEFSLIKPVISSVSTQAALPGQSFEISGSGLYGGGDYYPTVKLGSYTLDMHSIGENQLSVSIPGNVPAGTYPLTVVSGPFTVTATADFKVNGPTASGFSPNNGAINTAVNITGHFLPDTYYDISFGSTRTTTYSTSTTTLQVYVPHGTPVGKHKVTVHFASGDVTLSGTFEVFGPEITSFSPTSGIPGSVITINGKGFSPDTWSTKVRFGTVEASSIISLTETQIKVLVPSGATAGAMKINVETNGQIVTSKDDFTVKNQ
;
A
#
# COMPACT_ATOMS: atom_id res chain seq x y z
N MET A 1 -53.97 100.58 34.65
CA MET A 1 -54.50 99.23 34.36
C MET A 1 -53.54 98.22 34.98
N ASN A 2 -53.90 97.19 35.73
CA ASN A 2 -55.09 96.94 36.57
C ASN A 2 -54.58 96.14 37.79
N ASN A 3 -54.99 96.44 39.03
CA ASN A 3 -56.07 95.77 39.76
C ASN A 3 -55.97 94.22 39.74
N ASN A 4 -56.04 93.49 40.86
CA ASN A 4 -56.76 93.81 42.11
C ASN A 4 -56.28 93.00 43.34
N ARG A 5 -56.48 93.57 44.56
CA ARG A 5 -57.15 93.03 45.79
C ARG A 5 -57.09 91.51 46.15
N SER A 6 -57.25 91.02 47.39
CA SER A 6 -57.37 91.49 48.79
C SER A 6 -57.64 90.20 49.66
N THR A 7 -57.71 90.08 51.00
CA THR A 7 -57.96 91.01 52.14
C THR A 7 -57.32 90.50 53.45
N LYS A 8 -57.30 91.36 54.48
CA LYS A 8 -56.89 91.14 55.88
C LYS A 8 -57.85 90.25 56.70
N SER A 9 -57.34 89.55 57.72
CA SER A 9 -57.72 89.69 59.16
C SER A 9 -56.69 88.92 60.03
N ARG A 10 -56.13 89.32 61.19
CA ARG A 10 -56.36 90.25 62.34
C ARG A 10 -56.95 89.62 63.63
N TYR A 11 -56.27 89.92 64.76
CA TYR A 11 -56.55 89.61 66.19
C TYR A 11 -56.39 88.13 66.60
N GLY A 12 -55.97 87.75 67.83
CA GLY A 12 -55.43 88.47 69.00
C GLY A 12 -54.97 87.44 70.07
N LEU A 13 -53.84 87.58 70.79
CA LEU A 13 -53.57 88.37 72.02
C LEU A 13 -53.59 87.46 73.31
N LEU A 14 -52.68 87.71 74.28
CA LEU A 14 -52.54 87.08 75.63
C LEU A 14 -52.03 85.60 75.67
N PHE A 15 -51.29 85.11 76.69
CA PHE A 15 -50.44 85.72 77.75
C PHE A 15 -49.50 84.68 78.43
N CYS A 16 -48.61 85.13 79.34
CA CYS A 16 -47.83 84.36 80.35
C CYS A 16 -46.89 83.22 79.93
N LEU A 17 -45.62 83.57 79.72
CA LEU A 17 -44.50 83.28 80.63
C LEU A 17 -44.46 81.91 81.38
N ALA A 18 -43.46 81.09 81.04
CA ALA A 18 -42.84 80.12 81.95
C ALA A 18 -41.33 80.04 81.66
N VAL A 19 -40.48 80.07 82.70
CA VAL A 19 -39.01 79.95 82.55
C VAL A 19 -38.62 78.48 82.72
N LEU A 20 -37.88 77.95 81.74
CA LEU A 20 -37.23 76.64 81.84
C LEU A 20 -35.83 76.73 81.25
N CYS A 21 -34.82 76.63 82.12
CA CYS A 21 -33.43 76.54 81.70
C CYS A 21 -33.17 75.18 81.06
N ILE A 22 -32.87 75.18 79.75
CA ILE A 22 -32.35 74.00 79.07
C ILE A 22 -30.90 74.34 78.67
N GLY A 23 -29.95 73.60 79.21
CA GLY A 23 -28.54 73.79 78.86
C GLY A 23 -28.34 73.51 77.37
N SER A 24 -27.60 74.39 76.68
CA SER A 24 -27.19 74.14 75.30
C SER A 24 -26.16 73.01 75.29
N CYS A 25 -26.65 71.78 75.29
CA CYS A 25 -25.85 70.61 74.99
C CYS A 25 -25.37 70.76 73.55
N LYS A 26 -24.12 71.19 73.37
CA LYS A 26 -23.40 70.91 72.14
C LYS A 26 -23.33 69.39 72.05
N LYS A 27 -24.26 68.80 71.30
CA LYS A 27 -24.03 67.48 70.75
C LYS A 27 -22.89 67.66 69.76
N GLU A 28 -21.70 67.25 70.15
CA GLU A 28 -20.59 67.09 69.21
C GLU A 28 -21.10 66.10 68.14
N LEU A 29 -21.01 66.48 66.87
CA LEU A 29 -21.49 65.61 65.80
C LEU A 29 -20.42 64.55 65.59
N ASP A 30 -20.74 63.33 66.04
CA ASP A 30 -19.91 62.13 65.95
C ASP A 30 -19.21 62.09 64.57
N GLU A 31 -17.90 62.33 64.53
CA GLU A 31 -17.20 62.62 63.30
C GLU A 31 -17.10 61.36 62.45
N HIS A 32 -17.65 61.40 61.24
CA HIS A 32 -17.64 60.27 60.33
C HIS A 32 -16.26 60.10 59.66
N PRO A 33 -15.87 58.86 59.31
CA PRO A 33 -14.69 58.62 58.50
C PRO A 33 -14.70 59.45 57.20
N GLN A 34 -13.53 59.91 56.77
CA GLN A 34 -13.32 60.56 55.48
C GLN A 34 -12.20 59.84 54.73
N ILE A 35 -12.56 59.25 53.59
CA ILE A 35 -11.68 58.41 52.79
C ILE A 35 -11.79 58.77 51.31
N THR A 36 -10.68 58.70 50.59
CA THR A 36 -10.61 58.97 49.15
C THR A 36 -9.90 57.84 48.42
N THR A 37 -10.27 57.66 47.16
CA THR A 37 -9.67 56.68 46.25
C THR A 37 -8.82 57.44 45.25
N GLU A 38 -7.55 57.08 45.16
CA GLU A 38 -6.67 57.57 44.10
C GLU A 38 -6.87 56.76 42.82
N ASP A 39 -6.35 57.24 41.70
CA ASP A 39 -6.36 56.47 40.46
C ASP A 39 -5.46 55.22 40.61
N PRO A 40 -5.97 54.01 40.31
CA PRO A 40 -5.20 52.78 40.46
C PRO A 40 -4.10 52.71 39.40
N VAL A 41 -2.94 52.15 39.77
CA VAL A 41 -1.77 52.02 38.88
C VAL A 41 -1.76 50.63 38.28
N VAL A 42 -1.76 50.53 36.95
CA VAL A 42 -1.67 49.22 36.27
C VAL A 42 -0.24 48.70 36.34
N ILE A 43 -0.07 47.46 36.79
CA ILE A 43 1.24 46.81 36.97
C ILE A 43 1.49 45.80 35.84
N SER A 44 0.50 44.96 35.55
CA SER A 44 0.59 43.93 34.52
C SER A 44 -0.74 43.84 33.72
N VAL A 45 -0.79 42.93 32.75
CA VAL A 45 -2.04 42.49 32.12
C VAL A 45 -3.08 41.94 33.13
N ASN A 46 -2.65 41.37 34.26
CA ASN A 46 -3.51 40.71 35.24
C ASN A 46 -3.49 41.35 36.65
N SER A 47 -2.79 42.49 36.85
CA SER A 47 -2.67 43.14 38.17
C SER A 47 -2.59 44.67 38.20
N MET A 48 -3.02 45.25 39.32
CA MET A 48 -2.99 46.68 39.62
C MET A 48 -2.61 46.97 41.08
N GLU A 49 -2.00 48.12 41.34
CA GLU A 49 -1.97 48.74 42.67
C GLU A 49 -3.26 49.54 42.88
N PHE A 50 -4.03 49.19 43.90
CA PHE A 50 -5.15 50.00 44.39
C PHE A 50 -4.63 50.95 45.47
N LYS A 51 -5.02 52.23 45.39
CA LYS A 51 -4.43 53.32 46.18
C LYS A 51 -5.53 54.22 46.75
N GLY A 52 -5.36 54.66 48.00
CA GLY A 52 -6.33 55.51 48.68
C GLY A 52 -5.72 56.29 49.85
N GLU A 53 -6.49 57.21 50.40
CA GLU A 53 -6.07 58.05 51.52
C GLU A 53 -7.20 58.22 52.53
N ILE A 54 -6.89 57.90 53.79
CA ILE A 54 -7.77 58.08 54.95
C ILE A 54 -7.46 59.45 55.52
N ILE A 55 -8.24 60.44 55.10
CA ILE A 55 -8.16 61.83 55.59
C ILE A 55 -8.54 61.89 57.06
N LYS A 56 -9.54 61.08 57.47
CA LYS A 56 -10.05 61.04 58.84
C LYS A 56 -10.61 59.67 59.19
N ILE A 57 -10.31 59.17 60.38
CA ILE A 57 -10.85 57.90 60.90
C ILE A 57 -12.26 58.11 61.48
N GLY A 58 -12.48 59.21 62.19
CA GLY A 58 -13.73 59.48 62.91
C GLY A 58 -13.75 58.86 64.31
N ASP A 59 -14.88 59.01 65.01
CA ASP A 59 -14.99 58.72 66.46
C ASP A 59 -15.46 57.28 66.79
N PHE A 60 -15.50 56.39 65.79
CA PHE A 60 -16.05 55.03 65.92
C PHE A 60 -15.00 53.96 65.64
N ASP A 61 -15.04 52.87 66.41
CA ASP A 61 -14.23 51.67 66.17
C ASP A 61 -14.43 51.16 64.74
N ILE A 62 -13.33 51.08 63.98
CA ILE A 62 -13.32 50.53 62.63
C ILE A 62 -13.31 49.00 62.71
N SER A 63 -14.24 48.36 62.00
CA SER A 63 -14.32 46.90 61.90
C SER A 63 -13.52 46.36 60.70
N ASP A 64 -13.42 47.14 59.62
CA ASP A 64 -12.62 46.81 58.43
C ASP A 64 -12.44 48.04 57.52
N TYR A 65 -11.27 48.20 56.88
CA TYR A 65 -11.03 49.16 55.80
C TYR A 65 -10.31 48.51 54.63
N GLY A 66 -10.32 49.15 53.46
CA GLY A 66 -9.59 48.64 52.29
C GLY A 66 -10.14 49.15 50.96
N PHE A 67 -10.28 48.24 50.00
CA PHE A 67 -10.80 48.52 48.65
C PHE A 67 -11.88 47.51 48.27
N VAL A 68 -12.86 47.95 47.50
CA VAL A 68 -13.80 47.06 46.81
C VAL A 68 -13.76 47.34 45.32
N TYR A 69 -13.75 46.28 44.51
CA TYR A 69 -13.57 46.37 43.06
C TYR A 69 -14.53 45.46 42.28
N GLY A 70 -14.63 45.70 40.98
CA GLY A 70 -15.44 44.91 40.06
C GLY A 70 -15.37 45.48 38.64
N THR A 71 -16.18 44.94 37.73
CA THR A 71 -16.17 45.30 36.30
C THR A 71 -17.38 46.12 35.86
N TYR A 72 -18.12 46.66 36.83
CA TYR A 72 -19.22 47.60 36.65
C TYR A 72 -19.08 48.76 37.65
N GLY A 73 -19.55 49.96 37.30
CA GLY A 73 -19.36 51.16 38.14
C GLY A 73 -20.17 51.21 39.44
N ASN A 74 -21.20 50.37 39.59
CA ASN A 74 -22.00 50.26 40.80
C ASN A 74 -21.39 49.20 41.72
N ILE A 75 -20.38 49.60 42.50
CA ILE A 75 -19.66 48.73 43.45
C ILE A 75 -19.74 49.26 44.89
N ASP A 76 -19.97 48.32 45.81
CA ASP A 76 -19.99 48.47 47.27
C ASP A 76 -19.57 47.13 47.93
N THR A 77 -19.48 47.08 49.27
CA THR A 77 -19.03 45.88 50.03
C THR A 77 -19.96 44.65 49.94
N GLN A 78 -21.07 44.73 49.22
CA GLN A 78 -21.99 43.60 48.97
C GLN A 78 -21.96 43.15 47.49
N THR A 79 -21.68 44.07 46.57
CA THR A 79 -21.76 43.87 45.11
C THR A 79 -20.40 43.69 44.42
N GLY A 80 -19.31 44.16 45.03
CA GLY A 80 -17.95 44.00 44.51
C GLY A 80 -17.06 43.09 45.38
N ILE A 81 -15.92 42.70 44.82
CA ILE A 81 -14.91 41.88 45.49
C ILE A 81 -14.13 42.76 46.47
N ARG A 82 -14.10 42.39 47.76
CA ARG A 82 -13.42 43.13 48.83
C ARG A 82 -11.96 42.71 48.98
N VAL A 83 -11.10 43.70 49.16
CA VAL A 83 -9.71 43.58 49.57
C VAL A 83 -9.58 44.29 50.91
N SER A 84 -9.65 43.51 52.00
CA SER A 84 -9.53 44.00 53.37
C SER A 84 -8.07 44.28 53.72
N MET A 85 -7.84 45.41 54.39
CA MET A 85 -6.58 45.80 55.03
C MET A 85 -6.64 45.58 56.56
N GLY A 86 -7.69 44.90 57.05
CA GLY A 86 -7.97 44.70 58.46
C GLY A 86 -8.62 45.92 59.14
N ARG A 87 -8.55 45.94 60.47
CA ARG A 87 -9.18 46.96 61.32
C ARG A 87 -8.20 48.04 61.83
N ASP A 88 -6.90 47.73 61.82
CA ASP A 88 -5.86 48.51 62.51
C ASP A 88 -5.49 49.72 61.62
N VAL A 89 -6.34 50.73 61.67
CA VAL A 89 -6.39 51.88 60.74
C VAL A 89 -5.49 53.03 61.20
N ASN A 90 -4.93 53.76 60.23
CA ASN A 90 -4.21 55.02 60.44
C ASN A 90 -4.68 56.06 59.42
N THR A 91 -4.43 57.34 59.68
CA THR A 91 -4.63 58.40 58.67
C THR A 91 -3.46 58.47 57.68
N GLY A 92 -3.72 59.00 56.50
CA GLY A 92 -2.76 59.07 55.39
C GLY A 92 -2.99 58.02 54.30
N LYS A 93 -1.98 57.84 53.44
CA LYS A 93 -2.07 57.02 52.22
C LYS A 93 -1.84 55.53 52.52
N TYR A 94 -2.61 54.69 51.85
CA TYR A 94 -2.48 53.23 51.88
C TYR A 94 -2.67 52.65 50.48
N SER A 95 -2.04 51.51 50.21
CA SER A 95 -2.19 50.80 48.95
C SER A 95 -2.02 49.29 49.10
N THR A 96 -2.42 48.55 48.07
CA THR A 96 -2.24 47.09 47.98
C THR A 96 -2.22 46.66 46.51
N VAL A 97 -1.52 45.56 46.21
CA VAL A 97 -1.47 44.97 44.87
C VAL A 97 -2.50 43.86 44.76
N VAL A 98 -3.33 43.92 43.73
CA VAL A 98 -4.36 42.91 43.42
C VAL A 98 -4.02 42.24 42.10
N ASN A 99 -3.86 40.92 42.15
CA ASN A 99 -3.57 40.05 41.01
C ASN A 99 -4.81 39.22 40.65
N GLY A 100 -4.81 38.58 39.48
CA GLY A 100 -5.91 37.71 39.02
C GLY A 100 -7.16 38.46 38.55
N LEU A 101 -7.00 39.71 38.13
CA LEU A 101 -8.09 40.60 37.74
C LEU A 101 -8.84 40.15 36.46
N LEU A 102 -8.21 39.38 35.58
CA LEU A 102 -8.81 38.77 34.38
C LEU A 102 -9.39 37.37 34.63
N ASP A 103 -9.03 36.72 35.73
CA ASP A 103 -9.37 35.32 36.01
C ASP A 103 -10.87 35.11 36.29
N GLN A 104 -11.62 36.20 36.43
CA GLN A 104 -13.07 36.23 36.63
C GLN A 104 -13.88 36.27 35.32
N GLY A 105 -13.22 36.19 34.15
CA GLY A 105 -13.88 36.12 32.84
C GLY A 105 -14.55 37.43 32.37
N PHE A 106 -14.31 38.54 33.06
CA PHE A 106 -14.88 39.85 32.75
C PHE A 106 -14.02 40.67 31.77
N GLY A 107 -14.56 41.81 31.31
CA GLY A 107 -13.84 42.77 30.48
C GLY A 107 -12.71 43.50 31.24
N ASN A 108 -11.72 43.98 30.49
CA ASN A 108 -10.45 44.50 31.00
C ASN A 108 -10.50 45.84 31.77
N THR A 109 -11.68 46.43 32.01
CA THR A 109 -11.80 47.71 32.73
C THR A 109 -12.29 47.46 34.15
N ILE A 110 -11.42 47.75 35.12
CA ILE A 110 -11.65 47.52 36.55
C ILE A 110 -12.08 48.83 37.19
N TYR A 111 -13.22 48.78 37.87
CA TYR A 111 -13.74 49.82 38.75
C TYR A 111 -13.28 49.50 40.17
N VAL A 112 -12.82 50.51 40.91
CA VAL A 112 -12.36 50.36 42.30
C VAL A 112 -12.81 51.55 43.14
N ARG A 113 -13.08 51.32 44.42
CA ARG A 113 -13.24 52.37 45.42
C ARG A 113 -12.71 51.93 46.79
N SER A 114 -12.19 52.89 47.52
CA SER A 114 -11.83 52.76 48.93
C SER A 114 -13.09 52.59 49.79
N TYR A 115 -12.99 51.82 50.87
CA TYR A 115 -14.03 51.75 51.89
C TYR A 115 -13.45 51.72 53.31
N ILE A 116 -14.27 52.13 54.27
CA ILE A 116 -14.01 52.04 55.70
C ILE A 116 -15.33 51.79 56.43
N THR A 117 -15.38 50.74 57.24
CA THR A 117 -16.59 50.22 57.89
C THR A 117 -16.46 50.31 59.40
N ASN A 118 -17.52 50.76 60.06
CA ASN A 118 -17.67 50.78 61.51
C ASN A 118 -19.08 50.30 61.90
N ASN A 119 -19.41 50.38 63.20
CA ASN A 119 -20.70 49.91 63.72
C ASN A 119 -21.92 50.69 63.19
N ASN A 120 -21.73 51.85 62.55
CA ASN A 120 -22.79 52.66 61.93
C ASN A 120 -22.91 52.48 60.40
N GLY A 121 -22.04 51.68 59.78
CA GLY A 121 -22.07 51.36 58.34
C GLY A 121 -20.71 51.52 57.64
N THR A 122 -20.74 51.59 56.31
CA THR A 122 -19.54 51.75 55.46
C THR A 122 -19.53 53.12 54.78
N VAL A 123 -18.47 53.90 54.99
CA VAL A 123 -18.14 55.09 54.18
C VAL A 123 -17.24 54.68 53.03
N TYR A 124 -17.40 55.33 51.87
CA TYR A 124 -16.69 55.00 50.64
C TYR A 124 -16.02 56.21 50.01
N GLY A 125 -14.91 55.96 49.32
CA GLY A 125 -14.36 56.91 48.36
C GLY A 125 -15.20 56.98 47.07
N ALA A 126 -14.81 57.91 46.19
CA ALA A 126 -15.29 57.96 44.82
C ALA A 126 -14.89 56.68 44.04
N VAL A 127 -15.69 56.31 43.04
CA VAL A 127 -15.30 55.23 42.12
C VAL A 127 -14.24 55.75 41.16
N LYS A 128 -13.16 54.98 41.00
CA LYS A 128 -12.05 55.19 40.08
C LYS A 128 -11.95 54.01 39.12
N THR A 129 -11.31 54.19 37.97
CA THR A 129 -11.21 53.15 36.93
C THR A 129 -9.85 53.13 36.27
N ALA A 130 -9.36 51.94 35.95
CA ALA A 130 -8.29 51.76 34.97
C ALA A 130 -8.61 50.56 34.06
N THR A 131 -7.93 50.51 32.91
CA THR A 131 -8.10 49.47 31.90
C THR A 131 -6.79 48.69 31.77
N LEU A 132 -6.84 47.38 31.97
CA LEU A 132 -5.71 46.48 31.80
C LEU A 132 -5.30 46.44 30.31
N PRO A 133 -3.99 46.44 29.99
CA PRO A 133 -3.51 46.38 28.63
C PRO A 133 -3.92 45.06 27.98
N ILE A 134 -4.20 45.10 26.67
CA ILE A 134 -4.54 43.91 25.90
C ILE A 134 -3.25 43.33 25.33
N PRO A 135 -2.91 42.06 25.63
CA PRO A 135 -1.79 41.37 24.99
C PRO A 135 -1.90 41.35 23.48
N SER A 136 -0.79 41.53 22.78
CA SER A 136 -0.74 41.46 21.32
C SER A 136 0.57 40.84 20.86
N ALA A 137 0.49 39.89 19.92
CA ALA A 137 1.65 39.41 19.20
C ALA A 137 1.84 40.21 17.90
N SER A 138 3.08 40.57 17.59
CA SER A 138 3.48 41.27 16.37
C SER A 138 4.14 40.32 15.34
N SER A 139 4.78 39.24 15.79
CA SER A 139 5.40 38.25 14.90
C SER A 139 5.61 36.89 15.57
N VAL A 140 5.56 35.83 14.76
CA VAL A 140 6.00 34.47 15.10
C VAL A 140 7.16 34.09 14.19
N VAL A 141 8.29 33.67 14.75
CA VAL A 141 9.49 33.30 13.99
C VAL A 141 10.14 32.04 14.59
N PRO A 142 10.38 30.98 13.80
CA PRO A 142 9.92 30.78 12.42
C PRO A 142 8.40 30.57 12.33
N MET A 143 7.81 30.79 11.15
CA MET A 143 6.39 30.49 10.87
C MET A 143 6.12 29.01 10.50
N MET A 144 7.14 28.16 10.61
CA MET A 144 7.06 26.72 10.39
C MET A 144 8.07 26.01 11.28
N GLY A 145 7.73 24.81 11.76
CA GLY A 145 8.59 24.01 12.62
C GLY A 145 7.96 22.66 12.92
N LYS A 146 8.76 21.71 13.40
CA LYS A 146 8.31 20.40 13.90
C LYS A 146 8.37 20.37 15.42
N VAL A 147 7.82 19.31 16.01
CA VAL A 147 7.96 19.01 17.45
C VAL A 147 9.42 19.14 17.89
N GLY A 148 9.66 19.87 18.99
CA GLY A 148 11.00 20.15 19.53
C GLY A 148 11.71 21.38 18.95
N ASP A 149 11.18 22.05 17.92
CA ASP A 149 11.74 23.32 17.44
C ASP A 149 11.39 24.48 18.39
N GLU A 150 12.31 25.43 18.59
CA GLU A 150 12.06 26.66 19.35
C GLU A 150 11.42 27.75 18.46
N ILE A 151 10.27 28.26 18.89
CA ILE A 151 9.52 29.34 18.24
C ILE A 151 9.57 30.58 19.12
N THR A 152 10.00 31.70 18.55
CA THR A 152 9.91 33.03 19.19
C THR A 152 8.61 33.72 18.78
N ILE A 153 7.81 34.09 19.77
CA ILE A 153 6.68 35.01 19.64
C ILE A 153 7.14 36.37 20.17
N SER A 154 7.00 37.43 19.38
CA SER A 154 7.30 38.80 19.81
C SER A 154 6.03 39.64 19.81
N GLY A 155 5.96 40.66 20.65
CA GLY A 155 4.74 41.44 20.85
C GLY A 155 4.82 42.39 22.04
N GLN A 156 3.68 42.59 22.71
CA GLN A 156 3.55 43.23 24.01
C GLN A 156 2.61 42.37 24.85
N PHE A 157 3.13 41.76 25.91
CA PHE A 157 2.44 40.77 26.75
C PHE A 157 2.16 41.28 28.17
N TYR A 158 2.89 42.31 28.62
CA TYR A 158 2.69 43.02 29.89
C TYR A 158 2.72 42.14 31.15
N THR A 159 3.29 40.94 31.08
CA THR A 159 3.70 40.14 32.23
C THR A 159 4.96 39.36 31.89
N ALA A 160 5.76 39.07 32.92
CA ALA A 160 6.91 38.17 32.86
C ALA A 160 6.73 36.96 33.81
N ASN A 161 5.53 36.78 34.36
CA ASN A 161 5.20 35.68 35.28
C ASN A 161 4.79 34.43 34.48
N PRO A 162 5.55 33.31 34.54
CA PRO A 162 5.18 32.09 33.84
C PRO A 162 3.89 31.46 34.37
N ASP A 163 3.56 31.66 35.65
CA ASP A 163 2.34 31.10 36.27
C ASP A 163 1.05 31.78 35.75
N GLU A 164 1.17 32.92 35.06
CA GLU A 164 0.05 33.64 34.42
C GLU A 164 -0.16 33.26 32.95
N VAL A 165 0.80 32.59 32.30
CA VAL A 165 0.90 32.52 30.83
C VAL A 165 1.04 31.09 30.31
N ALA A 166 0.15 30.70 29.39
CA ALA A 166 0.28 29.46 28.62
C ALA A 166 0.24 29.76 27.11
N VAL A 167 0.88 28.92 26.30
CA VAL A 167 0.87 29.02 24.83
C VAL A 167 0.45 27.68 24.26
N TYR A 168 -0.39 27.68 23.24
CA TYR A 168 -0.95 26.48 22.62
C TYR A 168 -0.69 26.45 21.12
N PHE A 169 -0.34 25.27 20.60
CA PHE A 169 -0.35 24.94 19.17
C PHE A 169 -1.60 24.09 18.90
N ALA A 170 -2.57 24.67 18.21
CA ALA A 170 -3.97 24.25 18.26
C ALA A 170 -4.45 24.08 19.72
N ASP A 171 -4.72 22.85 20.14
CA ASP A 171 -5.20 22.50 21.48
C ASP A 171 -4.10 21.97 22.42
N VAL A 172 -2.84 21.91 21.98
CA VAL A 172 -1.71 21.31 22.74
C VAL A 172 -0.84 22.40 23.36
N GLU A 173 -0.62 22.33 24.67
CA GLU A 173 0.18 23.30 25.43
C GLU A 173 1.68 23.16 25.16
N ALA A 174 2.37 24.28 25.01
CA ALA A 174 3.79 24.38 24.65
C ALA A 174 4.67 24.65 25.88
N ILE A 175 5.89 24.12 25.87
CA ILE A 175 6.86 24.38 26.95
C ILE A 175 7.46 25.77 26.76
N ILE A 176 7.13 26.71 27.64
CA ILE A 176 7.76 28.04 27.68
C ILE A 176 9.22 27.92 28.14
N LYS A 177 10.15 28.38 27.31
CA LYS A 177 11.61 28.42 27.56
C LYS A 177 12.07 29.77 28.08
N THR A 178 11.39 30.85 27.69
CA THR A 178 11.70 32.23 28.10
C THR A 178 10.44 33.07 27.98
N LEU A 179 10.22 33.95 28.95
CA LEU A 179 9.10 34.89 28.97
C LEU A 179 9.60 36.24 29.48
N ASP A 180 9.30 37.29 28.72
CA ASP A 180 9.37 38.69 29.15
C ASP A 180 8.17 39.48 28.58
N ASN A 181 8.01 40.73 29.02
CA ASN A 181 6.90 41.60 28.64
C ASN A 181 6.75 41.84 27.11
N THR A 182 7.72 41.43 26.29
CA THR A 182 7.81 41.67 24.84
C THR A 182 8.12 40.43 24.00
N LYS A 183 8.57 39.33 24.63
CA LYS A 183 9.01 38.10 23.96
C LYS A 183 8.60 36.85 24.74
N ILE A 184 8.11 35.84 24.04
CA ILE A 184 7.97 34.47 24.53
C ILE A 184 8.79 33.55 23.61
N VAL A 185 9.53 32.60 24.19
CA VAL A 185 10.16 31.49 23.45
C VAL A 185 9.52 30.20 23.93
N VAL A 186 9.04 29.38 23.01
CA VAL A 186 8.33 28.13 23.28
C VAL A 186 8.88 26.99 22.43
N GLU A 187 8.84 25.76 22.95
CA GLU A 187 9.11 24.54 22.17
C GLU A 187 7.80 24.01 21.57
N VAL A 188 7.80 23.65 20.28
CA VAL A 188 6.63 23.03 19.62
C VAL A 188 6.32 21.69 20.29
N PRO A 189 5.11 21.50 20.88
CA PRO A 189 4.81 20.31 21.67
C PRO A 189 4.43 19.09 20.81
N SER A 190 4.65 17.89 21.37
CA SER A 190 4.23 16.60 20.79
C SER A 190 2.73 16.35 20.89
N GLY A 191 2.16 15.57 19.97
CA GLY A 191 0.75 15.15 19.99
C GLY A 191 -0.21 16.09 19.24
N ILE A 192 0.30 17.07 18.50
CA ILE A 192 -0.48 17.97 17.64
C ILE A 192 -1.18 17.14 16.55
N ARG A 193 -2.51 17.15 16.51
CA ARG A 193 -3.32 16.34 15.58
C ARG A 193 -3.47 16.98 14.18
N ALA A 194 -2.35 17.20 13.50
CA ALA A 194 -2.29 17.75 12.16
C ALA A 194 -1.22 17.07 11.30
N GLY A 195 -1.44 16.99 9.99
CA GLY A 195 -0.48 16.41 9.04
C GLY A 195 0.59 17.41 8.58
N HIS A 196 1.62 16.91 7.91
CA HIS A 196 2.71 17.72 7.37
C HIS A 196 2.21 18.88 6.49
N ASN A 197 2.75 20.08 6.71
CA ASN A 197 2.39 21.35 6.06
C ASN A 197 0.95 21.85 6.32
N ASN A 198 0.16 21.17 7.16
CA ASN A 198 -1.09 21.74 7.62
C ASN A 198 -0.82 23.03 8.40
N THR A 199 -1.66 24.04 8.17
CA THR A 199 -1.65 25.27 8.94
C THR A 199 -2.44 25.07 10.23
N ILE A 200 -1.86 25.48 11.36
CA ILE A 200 -2.47 25.42 12.69
C ILE A 200 -2.48 26.81 13.35
N GLU A 201 -3.38 26.99 14.31
CA GLU A 201 -3.40 28.16 15.18
C GLU A 201 -2.26 28.08 16.22
N ILE A 202 -1.65 29.22 16.52
CA ILE A 202 -0.97 29.45 17.80
C ILE A 202 -1.84 30.40 18.62
N ALA A 203 -2.14 30.03 19.87
CA ALA A 203 -2.88 30.85 20.81
C ALA A 203 -2.05 31.13 22.08
N LEU A 204 -2.20 32.34 22.61
CA LEU A 204 -1.66 32.77 23.90
C LEU A 204 -2.83 32.82 24.89
N GLN A 205 -2.65 32.28 26.08
CA GLN A 205 -3.58 32.43 27.18
C GLN A 205 -2.90 33.18 28.32
N ILE A 206 -3.60 34.18 28.87
CA ILE A 206 -3.19 34.86 30.10
C ILE A 206 -4.37 34.87 31.07
N GLY A 207 -4.18 34.24 32.23
CA GLY A 207 -5.28 33.93 33.16
C GLY A 207 -6.37 33.09 32.46
N GLN A 208 -7.61 33.57 32.48
CA GLN A 208 -8.74 32.96 31.74
C GLN A 208 -8.96 33.53 30.32
N GLN A 209 -8.15 34.47 29.85
CA GLN A 209 -8.33 35.12 28.54
C GLN A 209 -7.43 34.47 27.48
N ARG A 210 -8.01 34.07 26.34
CA ARG A 210 -7.30 33.44 25.22
C ARG A 210 -7.28 34.38 24.01
N TYR A 211 -6.09 34.57 23.43
CA TYR A 211 -5.79 35.46 22.33
C TYR A 211 -5.14 34.67 21.20
N THR A 212 -5.68 34.73 19.99
CA THR A 212 -4.98 34.14 18.83
C THR A 212 -3.72 34.94 18.54
N VAL A 213 -2.57 34.24 18.51
CA VAL A 213 -1.27 34.79 18.11
C VAL A 213 -1.10 34.71 16.60
N ASN A 214 -1.49 33.60 15.99
CA ASN A 214 -1.28 33.37 14.56
C ASN A 214 -2.18 32.26 13.99
N TYR A 215 -2.73 32.45 12.79
CA TYR A 215 -3.49 31.43 12.02
C TYR A 215 -2.68 30.85 10.84
N GLY A 216 -1.36 30.97 10.86
CA GLY A 216 -0.48 30.77 9.70
C GLY A 216 0.72 29.85 9.96
N PHE A 217 0.82 29.20 11.11
CA PHE A 217 1.96 28.35 11.45
C PHE A 217 1.86 26.99 10.76
N GLN A 218 2.88 26.60 9.99
CA GLN A 218 2.89 25.33 9.24
C GLN A 218 3.65 24.23 10.00
N ILE A 219 2.92 23.26 10.54
CA ILE A 219 3.51 22.14 11.27
C ILE A 219 4.31 21.23 10.31
N GLN A 220 5.54 20.91 10.68
CA GLN A 220 6.45 20.07 9.91
C GLN A 220 6.51 18.67 10.51
N ALA A 221 6.69 17.64 9.68
CA ALA A 221 6.80 16.27 10.15
C ALA A 221 8.12 16.06 10.89
N LEU A 222 8.08 15.36 12.03
CA LEU A 222 9.26 14.82 12.70
C LEU A 222 9.30 13.31 12.49
N ILE A 223 9.91 12.87 11.40
CA ILE A 223 10.16 11.44 11.13
C ILE A 223 11.35 11.02 12.01
N THR A 224 11.12 10.10 12.96
CA THR A 224 12.13 9.65 13.93
C THR A 224 12.62 8.24 13.65
N ASP A 225 11.76 7.36 13.14
CA ASP A 225 12.10 5.95 12.96
C ASP A 225 11.28 5.27 11.82
N PHE A 226 11.54 3.99 11.56
CA PHE A 226 10.79 3.15 10.62
C PHE A 226 10.56 1.74 11.19
N THR A 227 9.45 1.12 10.82
CA THR A 227 9.06 -0.23 11.30
C THR A 227 8.34 -1.04 10.22
N PRO A 228 8.59 -2.36 10.09
CA PRO A 228 9.54 -3.17 10.88
C PRO A 228 11.01 -2.95 10.46
N LYS A 229 11.93 -3.39 11.32
CA LYS A 229 13.39 -3.43 11.04
C LYS A 229 13.83 -4.65 10.24
N THR A 230 12.95 -5.63 10.08
CA THR A 230 13.19 -6.83 9.27
C THR A 230 11.96 -7.17 8.45
N GLY A 231 12.14 -7.81 7.31
CA GLY A 231 11.03 -8.17 6.44
C GLY A 231 11.46 -8.82 5.14
N LEU A 232 10.49 -9.05 4.27
CA LEU A 232 10.66 -9.71 2.98
C LEU A 232 10.73 -8.69 1.84
N ILE A 233 11.31 -9.09 0.71
CA ILE A 233 11.16 -8.36 -0.55
C ILE A 233 9.67 -8.21 -0.85
N GLY A 234 9.23 -6.99 -1.14
CA GLY A 234 7.83 -6.65 -1.40
C GLY A 234 6.93 -6.48 -0.16
N SER A 235 7.43 -6.75 1.05
CA SER A 235 6.71 -6.42 2.28
C SER A 235 6.70 -4.91 2.58
N THR A 236 5.83 -4.45 3.48
CA THR A 236 5.64 -3.02 3.78
C THR A 236 6.44 -2.54 4.99
N VAL A 237 7.14 -1.43 4.83
CA VAL A 237 7.72 -0.63 5.93
C VAL A 237 6.96 0.69 6.06
N THR A 238 6.68 1.10 7.30
CA THR A 238 6.00 2.35 7.67
C THR A 238 6.95 3.28 8.41
N LEU A 239 6.65 4.59 8.36
CA LEU A 239 7.38 5.60 9.13
C LEU A 239 6.77 5.81 10.51
N VAL A 240 7.63 6.12 11.47
CA VAL A 240 7.28 6.49 12.85
C VAL A 240 7.71 7.94 13.08
N GLY A 241 6.84 8.72 13.70
CA GLY A 241 7.08 10.15 13.92
C GLY A 241 5.83 10.95 14.24
N GLU A 242 6.03 12.24 14.50
CA GLU A 242 4.96 13.21 14.72
C GLU A 242 4.61 13.94 13.40
N ASN A 243 3.36 14.36 13.25
CA ASN A 243 2.88 15.19 12.13
C ASN A 243 3.21 14.67 10.72
N LEU A 244 3.21 13.35 10.52
CA LEU A 244 3.51 12.71 9.24
C LEU A 244 2.54 13.15 8.13
N PRO A 245 2.95 13.15 6.84
CA PRO A 245 2.03 13.33 5.73
C PRO A 245 1.07 12.15 5.59
N ASN A 246 -0.11 12.38 5.02
CA ASN A 246 -1.06 11.33 4.64
C ASN A 246 -0.56 10.61 3.37
N SER A 247 -0.79 9.30 3.26
CA SER A 247 -0.44 8.51 2.06
C SER A 247 -1.14 8.99 0.78
N TYR A 248 -2.40 9.42 0.88
CA TYR A 248 -3.27 9.74 -0.25
C TYR A 248 -2.98 11.11 -0.89
N TYR A 249 -2.28 11.99 -0.18
CA TYR A 249 -1.78 13.25 -0.76
C TYR A 249 -0.48 12.97 -1.53
N GLY A 250 -0.25 13.72 -2.62
CA GLY A 250 0.81 13.46 -3.59
C GLY A 250 2.22 13.47 -2.99
N ASN A 251 2.72 12.29 -2.59
CA ASN A 251 4.04 12.11 -1.97
C ASN A 251 5.22 12.21 -2.97
N GLU A 252 5.16 13.13 -3.94
CA GLU A 252 6.30 13.50 -4.79
C GLU A 252 7.50 14.01 -3.94
N ASN A 253 7.19 14.56 -2.77
CA ASN A 253 8.13 15.16 -1.84
C ASN A 253 8.60 14.24 -0.69
N LEU A 254 7.98 13.06 -0.48
CA LEU A 254 8.40 12.08 0.53
C LEU A 254 8.84 10.78 -0.14
N LYS A 255 10.12 10.44 -0.03
CA LYS A 255 10.72 9.23 -0.63
C LYS A 255 11.50 8.46 0.42
N LEU A 256 11.24 7.16 0.52
CA LEU A 256 12.02 6.23 1.35
C LEU A 256 13.08 5.54 0.49
N TYR A 257 14.30 5.41 1.01
CA TYR A 257 15.42 4.72 0.38
C TYR A 257 15.98 3.61 1.27
N PHE A 258 16.38 2.51 0.66
CA PHE A 258 17.09 1.38 1.25
C PHE A 258 18.44 1.26 0.54
N GLY A 259 19.53 1.69 1.20
CA GLY A 259 20.77 1.99 0.50
C GLY A 259 20.55 3.08 -0.56
N ASP A 260 21.01 2.84 -1.79
CA ASP A 260 20.81 3.74 -2.92
C ASP A 260 19.45 3.55 -3.64
N THR A 261 18.68 2.51 -3.28
CA THR A 261 17.46 2.11 -3.98
C THR A 261 16.21 2.75 -3.36
N GLN A 262 15.47 3.53 -4.14
CA GLN A 262 14.19 4.09 -3.72
C GLN A 262 13.12 3.00 -3.62
N ALA A 263 12.27 3.09 -2.59
CA ALA A 263 11.08 2.26 -2.45
C ALA A 263 9.85 2.86 -3.18
N ASN A 264 8.90 2.00 -3.52
CA ASN A 264 7.59 2.41 -4.04
C ASN A 264 6.64 2.67 -2.86
N ALA A 265 5.86 3.75 -2.90
CA ALA A 265 4.85 4.05 -1.90
C ALA A 265 3.64 3.10 -2.00
N SER A 266 2.98 2.84 -0.87
CA SER A 266 1.76 2.04 -0.76
C SER A 266 0.62 2.90 -0.21
N TYR A 267 -0.45 3.01 -1.00
CA TYR A 267 -1.56 3.95 -0.77
C TYR A 267 -2.73 3.34 0.03
N TYR A 268 -2.53 2.16 0.65
CA TYR A 268 -3.56 1.39 1.36
C TYR A 268 -3.66 1.69 2.87
N TYR A 269 -2.78 2.53 3.41
CA TYR A 269 -2.65 2.81 4.85
C TYR A 269 -2.78 4.31 5.11
N GLU A 270 -3.28 4.72 6.27
CA GLU A 270 -3.39 6.15 6.61
C GLU A 270 -2.02 6.82 6.83
N SER A 271 -1.08 6.07 7.42
CA SER A 271 0.33 6.46 7.57
C SER A 271 1.15 6.13 6.31
N PRO A 272 2.25 6.86 6.01
CA PRO A 272 3.14 6.54 4.90
C PRO A 272 3.73 5.12 5.01
N ALA A 273 3.42 4.31 4.00
CA ALA A 273 3.89 2.94 3.86
C ALA A 273 4.63 2.78 2.52
N PHE A 274 5.64 1.90 2.49
CA PHE A 274 6.52 1.69 1.34
C PHE A 274 6.84 0.21 1.16
N PHE A 275 6.86 -0.28 -0.08
CA PHE A 275 7.24 -1.65 -0.42
C PHE A 275 8.76 -1.80 -0.47
N VAL A 276 9.30 -2.77 0.27
CA VAL A 276 10.72 -3.13 0.29
C VAL A 276 11.18 -3.56 -1.12
N PRO A 277 12.08 -2.81 -1.78
CA PRO A 277 12.42 -3.05 -3.17
C PRO A 277 13.37 -4.23 -3.38
N ALA A 278 13.25 -4.92 -4.53
CA ALA A 278 14.05 -6.11 -4.85
C ALA A 278 15.57 -5.89 -4.88
N ASN A 279 16.02 -4.71 -5.32
CA ASN A 279 17.42 -4.42 -5.64
C ASN A 279 18.17 -3.80 -4.44
N ILE A 280 18.27 -4.52 -3.32
CA ILE A 280 18.95 -4.07 -2.10
C ILE A 280 19.86 -5.16 -1.51
N THR A 281 20.76 -4.78 -0.59
CA THR A 281 21.64 -5.68 0.14
C THR A 281 20.95 -6.34 1.34
N GLU A 282 21.48 -7.49 1.80
CA GLU A 282 20.90 -8.29 2.90
C GLU A 282 20.64 -7.46 4.18
N ALA A 283 21.48 -6.47 4.46
CA ALA A 283 21.18 -5.35 5.36
C ALA A 283 21.33 -4.04 4.57
N SER A 284 20.46 -3.06 4.85
CA SER A 284 20.42 -1.77 4.15
C SER A 284 20.13 -0.63 5.13
N LYS A 285 20.98 0.41 5.12
CA LYS A 285 20.65 1.69 5.78
C LYS A 285 19.39 2.28 5.18
N VAL A 286 18.57 2.92 6.02
CA VAL A 286 17.31 3.55 5.58
C VAL A 286 17.37 5.05 5.80
N TYR A 287 16.95 5.81 4.79
CA TYR A 287 16.78 7.25 4.91
C TYR A 287 15.54 7.74 4.18
N VAL A 288 15.01 8.87 4.62
CA VAL A 288 13.95 9.59 3.92
C VAL A 288 14.51 10.84 3.25
N LEU A 289 13.94 11.20 2.09
CA LEU A 289 13.94 12.57 1.59
C LEU A 289 12.55 13.14 1.87
N LEU A 290 12.47 14.24 2.63
CA LEU A 290 11.24 15.03 2.80
C LEU A 290 11.50 16.46 2.31
N ASN A 291 10.77 16.90 1.28
CA ASN A 291 11.00 18.17 0.58
C ASN A 291 12.48 18.33 0.14
N ASN A 292 13.10 17.23 -0.30
CA ASN A 292 14.53 17.08 -0.63
C ASN A 292 15.52 17.18 0.56
N VAL A 293 15.07 17.37 1.80
CA VAL A 293 15.93 17.25 2.99
C VAL A 293 16.14 15.77 3.32
N LYS A 294 17.41 15.34 3.41
CA LYS A 294 17.77 13.95 3.79
C LYS A 294 17.79 13.79 5.31
N THR A 295 17.05 12.81 5.82
CA THR A 295 17.15 12.33 7.21
C THR A 295 17.49 10.85 7.20
N GLU A 296 18.67 10.49 7.72
CA GLU A 296 19.01 9.08 7.98
C GLU A 296 18.28 8.59 9.23
N LEU A 297 17.64 7.43 9.15
CA LEU A 297 16.85 6.86 10.23
C LEU A 297 17.68 5.85 11.04
N PRO A 298 17.40 5.63 12.34
CA PRO A 298 18.26 4.83 13.19
C PRO A 298 18.25 3.34 12.82
N GLY A 299 19.44 2.75 12.77
CA GLY A 299 19.65 1.34 12.44
C GLY A 299 19.55 1.02 10.94
N GLU A 300 19.39 -0.26 10.64
CA GLU A 300 19.33 -0.78 9.27
C GLU A 300 18.10 -1.70 9.13
N PHE A 301 17.61 -1.85 7.91
CA PHE A 301 16.61 -2.85 7.56
C PHE A 301 17.32 -4.14 7.12
N SER A 302 17.04 -5.26 7.78
CA SER A 302 17.62 -6.56 7.43
C SER A 302 16.60 -7.46 6.74
N LEU A 303 16.94 -7.99 5.58
CA LEU A 303 16.09 -8.90 4.83
C LEU A 303 16.03 -10.30 5.45
N ILE A 304 14.82 -10.85 5.49
CA ILE A 304 14.57 -12.25 5.83
C ILE A 304 14.90 -13.09 4.59
N LYS A 305 15.86 -14.00 4.75
CA LYS A 305 16.27 -14.93 3.69
C LYS A 305 15.20 -16.00 3.46
N PRO A 306 14.76 -16.26 2.21
CA PRO A 306 13.82 -17.32 1.90
C PRO A 306 14.40 -18.70 2.25
N VAL A 307 13.53 -19.64 2.61
CA VAL A 307 13.88 -21.04 2.86
C VAL A 307 12.96 -21.95 2.06
N ILE A 308 13.52 -22.84 1.25
CA ILE A 308 12.77 -23.96 0.65
C ILE A 308 12.72 -25.08 1.68
N SER A 309 11.53 -25.46 2.13
CA SER A 309 11.33 -26.53 3.13
C SER A 309 10.98 -27.88 2.48
N SER A 310 10.24 -27.87 1.36
CA SER A 310 9.97 -29.06 0.56
C SER A 310 9.58 -28.73 -0.89
N VAL A 311 9.57 -29.77 -1.73
CA VAL A 311 9.06 -29.72 -3.11
C VAL A 311 8.13 -30.93 -3.26
N SER A 312 6.94 -30.76 -3.85
CA SER A 312 5.92 -31.82 -3.87
C SER A 312 6.28 -33.03 -4.74
N THR A 313 7.21 -32.86 -5.68
CA THR A 313 7.92 -33.94 -6.38
C THR A 313 9.38 -33.54 -6.62
N GLN A 314 10.26 -34.52 -6.79
CA GLN A 314 11.65 -34.31 -7.23
C GLN A 314 11.84 -34.62 -8.71
N ALA A 315 10.78 -35.03 -9.41
CA ALA A 315 10.82 -35.30 -10.85
C ALA A 315 9.47 -35.04 -11.54
N ALA A 316 9.50 -34.45 -12.74
CA ALA A 316 8.32 -34.19 -13.56
C ALA A 316 8.70 -34.07 -15.05
N LEU A 317 7.72 -34.13 -15.94
CA LEU A 317 7.86 -33.83 -17.38
C LEU A 317 7.70 -32.32 -17.63
N PRO A 318 8.29 -31.77 -18.71
CA PRO A 318 7.88 -30.48 -19.26
C PRO A 318 6.35 -30.39 -19.43
N GLY A 319 5.79 -29.24 -19.08
CA GLY A 319 4.35 -28.97 -19.01
C GLY A 319 3.66 -29.38 -17.70
N GLN A 320 4.31 -30.13 -16.80
CA GLN A 320 3.73 -30.49 -15.49
C GLN A 320 4.03 -29.45 -14.42
N SER A 321 3.04 -29.19 -13.56
CA SER A 321 3.17 -28.32 -12.39
C SER A 321 3.60 -29.07 -11.12
N PHE A 322 4.29 -28.38 -10.22
CA PHE A 322 4.62 -28.84 -8.87
C PHE A 322 4.65 -27.66 -7.88
N GLU A 323 4.64 -28.00 -6.59
CA GLU A 323 4.60 -27.04 -5.50
C GLU A 323 5.97 -26.96 -4.82
N ILE A 324 6.38 -25.74 -4.45
CA ILE A 324 7.54 -25.46 -3.60
C ILE A 324 7.01 -24.85 -2.30
N SER A 325 7.18 -25.54 -1.19
CA SER A 325 6.83 -25.03 0.14
C SER A 325 8.06 -24.49 0.85
N GLY A 326 7.86 -23.51 1.73
CA GLY A 326 8.96 -22.81 2.37
C GLY A 326 8.53 -21.79 3.40
N SER A 327 9.42 -20.86 3.69
CA SER A 327 9.10 -19.63 4.42
C SER A 327 9.80 -18.44 3.78
N GLY A 328 9.13 -17.28 3.80
CA GLY A 328 9.69 -16.03 3.26
C GLY A 328 9.91 -16.03 1.74
N LEU A 329 9.14 -16.82 0.98
CA LEU A 329 9.29 -16.94 -0.47
C LEU A 329 8.83 -15.66 -1.21
N TYR A 330 7.87 -14.91 -0.64
CA TYR A 330 7.30 -13.69 -1.22
C TYR A 330 6.70 -12.78 -0.13
N GLY A 331 6.98 -11.47 -0.17
CA GLY A 331 6.50 -10.50 0.83
C GLY A 331 5.32 -9.63 0.42
N GLY A 332 4.89 -9.65 -0.85
CA GLY A 332 3.84 -8.77 -1.38
C GLY A 332 4.32 -7.81 -2.48
N GLY A 333 3.50 -6.80 -2.78
CA GLY A 333 3.80 -5.76 -3.78
C GLY A 333 4.00 -6.29 -5.21
N ASP A 334 4.76 -5.56 -6.01
CA ASP A 334 5.06 -5.89 -7.41
C ASP A 334 6.36 -6.71 -7.59
N TYR A 335 6.97 -7.16 -6.49
CA TYR A 335 8.29 -7.78 -6.47
C TYR A 335 8.23 -9.31 -6.32
N TYR A 336 7.89 -9.99 -7.42
CA TYR A 336 7.76 -11.44 -7.45
C TYR A 336 9.11 -12.19 -7.40
N PRO A 337 9.20 -13.34 -6.70
CA PRO A 337 10.34 -14.23 -6.80
C PRO A 337 10.39 -14.90 -8.18
N THR A 338 11.58 -15.31 -8.62
CA THR A 338 11.73 -16.17 -9.81
C THR A 338 12.22 -17.55 -9.40
N VAL A 339 11.66 -18.59 -10.00
CA VAL A 339 12.06 -20.00 -9.76
C VAL A 339 12.79 -20.50 -10.99
N LYS A 340 13.88 -21.26 -10.82
CA LYS A 340 14.69 -21.78 -11.93
C LYS A 340 15.14 -23.22 -11.73
N LEU A 341 15.19 -23.98 -12.83
CA LEU A 341 15.95 -25.23 -12.96
C LEU A 341 17.25 -24.92 -13.69
N GLY A 342 18.36 -24.79 -12.96
CA GLY A 342 19.62 -24.30 -13.50
C GLY A 342 19.46 -22.92 -14.15
N SER A 343 19.62 -22.85 -15.48
CA SER A 343 19.44 -21.63 -16.28
C SER A 343 18.00 -21.33 -16.69
N TYR A 344 17.08 -22.30 -16.60
CA TYR A 344 15.71 -22.17 -17.11
C TYR A 344 14.78 -21.62 -16.04
N THR A 345 14.24 -20.42 -16.24
CA THR A 345 13.13 -19.89 -15.41
C THR A 345 11.87 -20.73 -15.62
N LEU A 346 11.15 -21.02 -14.54
CA LEU A 346 9.89 -21.76 -14.54
C LEU A 346 8.68 -20.84 -14.69
N ASP A 347 7.60 -21.36 -15.27
CA ASP A 347 6.33 -20.64 -15.36
C ASP A 347 5.64 -20.64 -13.98
N MET A 348 5.20 -19.48 -13.51
CA MET A 348 4.58 -19.32 -12.19
C MET A 348 3.06 -19.29 -12.28
N HIS A 349 2.38 -20.14 -11.51
CA HIS A 349 0.90 -20.23 -11.47
C HIS A 349 0.30 -19.60 -10.22
N SER A 350 0.97 -19.71 -9.07
CA SER A 350 0.54 -19.07 -7.83
C SER A 350 1.72 -18.66 -6.96
N ILE A 351 1.56 -17.57 -6.21
CA ILE A 351 2.58 -16.97 -5.35
C ILE A 351 1.97 -16.69 -3.98
N GLY A 352 2.58 -17.24 -2.93
CA GLY A 352 2.28 -16.93 -1.54
C GLY A 352 3.56 -16.92 -0.69
N GLU A 353 3.47 -16.39 0.53
CA GLU A 353 4.61 -16.22 1.44
C GLU A 353 5.36 -17.53 1.73
N ASN A 354 4.62 -18.64 1.81
CA ASN A 354 5.12 -19.95 2.23
C ASN A 354 4.95 -21.05 1.16
N GLN A 355 4.43 -20.71 -0.03
CA GLN A 355 4.18 -21.66 -1.12
C GLN A 355 4.23 -20.98 -2.50
N LEU A 356 4.84 -21.64 -3.48
CA LEU A 356 4.85 -21.27 -4.90
C LEU A 356 4.38 -22.46 -5.74
N SER A 357 3.46 -22.25 -6.69
CA SER A 357 3.08 -23.25 -7.69
C SER A 357 3.70 -22.90 -9.04
N VAL A 358 4.45 -23.84 -9.63
CA VAL A 358 5.25 -23.62 -10.85
C VAL A 358 5.13 -24.78 -11.82
N SER A 359 5.30 -24.55 -13.13
CA SER A 359 5.47 -25.62 -14.13
C SER A 359 6.77 -25.53 -14.89
N ILE A 360 7.21 -26.66 -15.43
CA ILE A 360 8.40 -26.78 -16.27
C ILE A 360 8.05 -26.33 -17.69
N PRO A 361 8.71 -25.30 -18.26
CA PRO A 361 8.46 -24.89 -19.64
C PRO A 361 8.76 -26.01 -20.64
N GLY A 362 8.02 -26.06 -21.75
CA GLY A 362 8.11 -27.12 -22.76
C GLY A 362 9.49 -27.29 -23.42
N ASN A 363 10.35 -26.27 -23.34
CA ASN A 363 11.70 -26.28 -23.92
C ASN A 363 12.82 -26.75 -22.97
N VAL A 364 12.53 -27.09 -21.71
CA VAL A 364 13.55 -27.56 -20.77
C VAL A 364 13.96 -29.01 -21.10
N PRO A 365 15.23 -29.29 -21.45
CA PRO A 365 15.65 -30.64 -21.82
C PRO A 365 15.62 -31.62 -20.65
N ALA A 366 15.46 -32.91 -20.96
CA ALA A 366 15.59 -33.98 -19.98
C ALA A 366 16.97 -33.95 -19.28
N GLY A 367 16.99 -34.05 -17.96
CA GLY A 367 18.21 -33.91 -17.17
C GLY A 367 17.97 -33.73 -15.68
N THR A 368 19.04 -33.52 -14.94
CA THR A 368 19.03 -33.22 -13.50
C THR A 368 19.56 -31.81 -13.29
N TYR A 369 18.82 -30.97 -12.56
CA TYR A 369 19.13 -29.54 -12.42
C TYR A 369 18.93 -29.07 -10.98
N PRO A 370 19.76 -28.14 -10.48
CA PRO A 370 19.51 -27.49 -9.20
C PRO A 370 18.24 -26.62 -9.31
N LEU A 371 17.26 -26.89 -8.45
CA LEU A 371 16.08 -26.05 -8.28
C LEU A 371 16.43 -24.88 -7.38
N THR A 372 16.22 -23.66 -7.86
CA THR A 372 16.51 -22.42 -7.12
C THR A 372 15.29 -21.50 -7.07
N VAL A 373 15.14 -20.79 -5.96
CA VAL A 373 14.27 -19.63 -5.81
C VAL A 373 15.17 -18.40 -5.65
N VAL A 374 14.93 -17.36 -6.45
CA VAL A 374 15.63 -16.07 -6.41
C VAL A 374 14.66 -14.99 -5.95
N SER A 375 14.99 -14.30 -4.87
CA SER A 375 14.19 -13.22 -4.29
C SER A 375 15.10 -12.10 -3.81
N GLY A 376 15.07 -10.97 -4.51
CA GLY A 376 16.02 -9.85 -4.32
C GLY A 376 17.49 -10.30 -4.42
N PRO A 377 18.33 -10.02 -3.41
CA PRO A 377 19.74 -10.46 -3.41
C PRO A 377 19.92 -11.97 -3.20
N PHE A 378 18.90 -12.68 -2.70
CA PHE A 378 19.05 -14.09 -2.35
C PHE A 378 18.80 -15.01 -3.55
N THR A 379 19.72 -15.95 -3.76
CA THR A 379 19.44 -17.21 -4.46
C THR A 379 19.51 -18.34 -3.44
N VAL A 380 18.45 -19.13 -3.32
CA VAL A 380 18.40 -20.31 -2.44
C VAL A 380 18.08 -21.56 -3.24
N THR A 381 18.84 -22.63 -3.00
CA THR A 381 18.77 -23.89 -3.74
C THR A 381 18.06 -24.95 -2.89
N ALA A 382 17.24 -25.79 -3.51
CA ALA A 382 16.68 -26.97 -2.85
C ALA A 382 17.79 -27.95 -2.45
N THR A 383 17.54 -28.78 -1.43
CA THR A 383 18.53 -29.74 -0.90
C THR A 383 18.80 -30.94 -1.81
N ALA A 384 17.93 -31.16 -2.81
CA ALA A 384 18.10 -32.16 -3.85
C ALA A 384 17.88 -31.52 -5.22
N ASP A 385 18.65 -31.94 -6.21
CA ASP A 385 18.41 -31.57 -7.61
C ASP A 385 17.07 -32.13 -8.09
N PHE A 386 16.41 -31.38 -8.97
CA PHE A 386 15.16 -31.78 -9.60
C PHE A 386 15.44 -32.44 -10.95
N LYS A 387 14.78 -33.58 -11.20
CA LYS A 387 14.92 -34.34 -12.45
C LYS A 387 13.80 -34.01 -13.44
N VAL A 388 14.15 -33.30 -14.51
CA VAL A 388 13.28 -33.17 -15.68
C VAL A 388 13.32 -34.51 -16.42
N ASN A 389 12.20 -35.23 -16.41
CA ASN A 389 12.06 -36.47 -17.15
C ASN A 389 11.95 -36.18 -18.65
N GLY A 390 12.59 -37.02 -19.47
CA GLY A 390 12.37 -37.00 -20.91
C GLY A 390 11.10 -37.76 -21.31
N PRO A 391 10.64 -37.58 -22.56
CA PRO A 391 9.62 -38.44 -23.14
C PRO A 391 10.11 -39.90 -23.21
N THR A 392 9.17 -40.84 -23.20
CA THR A 392 9.41 -42.28 -23.20
C THR A 392 8.37 -42.99 -24.07
N ALA A 393 8.70 -44.18 -24.57
CA ALA A 393 7.74 -45.05 -25.26
C ALA A 393 7.86 -46.47 -24.70
N SER A 394 6.72 -47.15 -24.53
CA SER A 394 6.62 -48.43 -23.79
C SER A 394 6.07 -49.59 -24.63
N GLY A 395 5.21 -49.30 -25.61
CA GLY A 395 4.56 -50.31 -26.44
C GLY A 395 3.80 -49.68 -27.62
N PHE A 396 3.17 -50.51 -28.45
CA PHE A 396 2.38 -50.07 -29.60
C PHE A 396 1.23 -51.04 -29.91
N SER A 397 0.15 -50.53 -30.51
CA SER A 397 -0.99 -51.33 -30.95
C SER A 397 -1.70 -50.67 -32.14
N PRO A 398 -2.17 -51.42 -33.17
CA PRO A 398 -2.02 -52.87 -33.35
C PRO A 398 -0.57 -53.28 -33.61
N ASN A 399 -0.30 -54.60 -33.60
CA ASN A 399 1.01 -55.17 -33.91
C ASN A 399 1.16 -55.68 -35.36
N ASN A 400 0.19 -55.37 -36.22
CA ASN A 400 0.17 -55.76 -37.63
C ASN A 400 -0.71 -54.82 -38.46
N GLY A 401 -0.52 -54.79 -39.78
CA GLY A 401 -1.31 -53.99 -40.71
C GLY A 401 -0.62 -53.76 -42.06
N ALA A 402 -1.35 -53.20 -43.01
CA ALA A 402 -0.77 -52.75 -44.29
C ALA A 402 -0.11 -51.36 -44.15
N ILE A 403 0.49 -50.85 -45.24
CA ILE A 403 0.89 -49.44 -45.35
C ILE A 403 -0.29 -48.52 -45.04
N ASN A 404 -0.04 -47.37 -44.42
CA ASN A 404 -1.03 -46.43 -43.91
C ASN A 404 -1.98 -46.96 -42.81
N THR A 405 -1.67 -48.10 -42.18
CA THR A 405 -2.35 -48.50 -40.92
C THR A 405 -1.98 -47.52 -39.81
N ALA A 406 -2.98 -47.02 -39.07
CA ALA A 406 -2.75 -46.22 -37.88
C ALA A 406 -2.28 -47.11 -36.71
N VAL A 407 -1.19 -46.70 -36.07
CA VAL A 407 -0.57 -47.37 -34.92
C VAL A 407 -0.46 -46.38 -33.77
N ASN A 408 -1.02 -46.74 -32.62
CA ASN A 408 -0.93 -45.95 -31.40
C ASN A 408 0.24 -46.47 -30.57
N ILE A 409 1.28 -45.66 -30.40
CA ILE A 409 2.40 -45.91 -29.50
C ILE A 409 2.03 -45.38 -28.11
N THR A 410 2.20 -46.18 -27.07
CA THR A 410 1.98 -45.80 -25.67
C THR A 410 3.29 -45.33 -25.03
N GLY A 411 3.20 -44.38 -24.10
CA GLY A 411 4.39 -43.84 -23.43
C GLY A 411 4.10 -42.61 -22.59
N HIS A 412 5.09 -41.73 -22.50
CA HIS A 412 4.94 -40.36 -22.05
C HIS A 412 5.53 -39.42 -23.11
N PHE A 413 4.71 -38.53 -23.65
CA PHE A 413 5.10 -37.62 -24.72
C PHE A 413 4.88 -36.17 -24.28
N LEU A 414 5.66 -35.26 -24.86
CA LEU A 414 5.39 -33.84 -24.74
C LEU A 414 4.25 -33.50 -25.71
N PRO A 415 3.30 -32.63 -25.33
CA PRO A 415 2.32 -32.11 -26.28
C PRO A 415 3.01 -31.18 -27.29
N ASP A 416 2.33 -30.92 -28.41
CA ASP A 416 2.72 -29.98 -29.45
C ASP A 416 4.14 -30.17 -30.02
N THR A 417 4.62 -31.42 -29.94
CA THR A 417 6.00 -31.81 -30.26
C THR A 417 6.00 -32.84 -31.39
N TYR A 418 6.88 -32.66 -32.37
CA TYR A 418 7.13 -33.66 -33.41
C TYR A 418 8.04 -34.79 -32.91
N TYR A 419 7.71 -36.02 -33.29
CA TYR A 419 8.46 -37.22 -32.99
C TYR A 419 8.81 -38.00 -34.26
N ASP A 420 10.00 -38.56 -34.28
CA ASP A 420 10.51 -39.46 -35.31
C ASP A 420 10.32 -40.93 -34.89
N ILE A 421 9.82 -41.75 -35.83
CA ILE A 421 9.52 -43.17 -35.62
C ILE A 421 10.04 -43.96 -36.81
N SER A 422 10.71 -45.09 -36.59
CA SER A 422 11.10 -46.02 -37.65
C SER A 422 10.38 -47.36 -37.54
N PHE A 423 9.83 -47.83 -38.66
CA PHE A 423 9.38 -49.20 -38.89
C PHE A 423 10.49 -49.94 -39.66
N GLY A 424 11.33 -50.67 -38.92
CA GLY A 424 12.54 -51.29 -39.46
C GLY A 424 13.52 -50.21 -39.92
N SER A 425 13.84 -50.19 -41.21
CA SER A 425 14.66 -49.15 -41.85
C SER A 425 13.86 -47.92 -42.33
N THR A 426 12.54 -47.89 -42.15
CA THR A 426 11.65 -46.91 -42.79
C THR A 426 11.18 -45.87 -41.78
N ARG A 427 11.72 -44.65 -41.86
CA ARG A 427 11.44 -43.55 -40.93
C ARG A 427 10.21 -42.74 -41.34
N THR A 428 9.49 -42.21 -40.36
CA THR A 428 8.33 -41.34 -40.49
C THR A 428 8.25 -40.38 -39.31
N THR A 429 7.53 -39.27 -39.47
CA THR A 429 7.32 -38.26 -38.42
C THR A 429 5.84 -38.15 -38.08
N THR A 430 5.53 -37.89 -36.80
CA THR A 430 4.17 -37.53 -36.39
C THR A 430 4.18 -36.42 -35.34
N TYR A 431 3.02 -35.80 -35.12
CA TYR A 431 2.84 -34.70 -34.16
C TYR A 431 2.09 -35.18 -32.92
N SER A 432 2.59 -34.84 -31.74
CA SER A 432 2.01 -35.26 -30.46
C SER A 432 0.91 -34.32 -30.00
N THR A 433 -0.32 -34.82 -29.92
CA THR A 433 -1.48 -34.11 -29.35
C THR A 433 -1.94 -34.72 -28.01
N SER A 434 -1.15 -35.63 -27.43
CA SER A 434 -1.49 -36.39 -26.22
C SER A 434 -0.22 -36.72 -25.44
N THR A 435 -0.28 -36.59 -24.11
CA THR A 435 0.87 -36.85 -23.24
C THR A 435 1.09 -38.35 -22.95
N THR A 436 0.22 -39.25 -23.43
CA THR A 436 0.28 -40.69 -23.15
C THR A 436 0.26 -41.58 -24.40
N THR A 437 -0.16 -41.03 -25.54
CA THR A 437 -0.33 -41.78 -26.80
C THR A 437 0.15 -40.97 -28.00
N LEU A 438 0.96 -41.59 -28.85
CA LEU A 438 1.48 -41.01 -30.08
C LEU A 438 0.95 -41.83 -31.27
N GLN A 439 0.06 -41.25 -32.08
CA GLN A 439 -0.47 -41.90 -33.27
C GLN A 439 0.47 -41.70 -34.46
N VAL A 440 0.83 -42.79 -35.13
CA VAL A 440 1.71 -42.80 -36.32
C VAL A 440 1.14 -43.74 -37.38
N TYR A 441 1.37 -43.45 -38.65
CA TYR A 441 0.94 -44.29 -39.77
C TYR A 441 2.13 -45.09 -40.33
N VAL A 442 1.91 -46.35 -40.70
CA VAL A 442 2.94 -47.21 -41.32
C VAL A 442 3.39 -46.56 -42.65
N PRO A 443 4.67 -46.14 -42.81
CA PRO A 443 5.07 -45.30 -43.93
C PRO A 443 5.18 -46.03 -45.27
N HIS A 444 4.96 -45.29 -46.35
CA HIS A 444 5.15 -45.75 -47.73
C HIS A 444 6.55 -46.34 -47.94
N GLY A 445 6.64 -47.48 -48.65
CA GLY A 445 7.90 -48.17 -48.90
C GLY A 445 8.41 -49.04 -47.75
N THR A 446 7.68 -49.16 -46.62
CA THR A 446 8.04 -50.13 -45.57
C THR A 446 8.01 -51.56 -46.14
N PRO A 447 9.08 -52.36 -46.05
CA PRO A 447 9.09 -53.72 -46.61
C PRO A 447 8.03 -54.63 -45.98
N VAL A 448 7.63 -55.68 -46.67
CA VAL A 448 6.72 -56.72 -46.13
C VAL A 448 7.43 -57.53 -45.03
N GLY A 449 6.71 -57.91 -43.97
CA GLY A 449 7.21 -58.78 -42.90
C GLY A 449 7.35 -58.09 -41.53
N LYS A 450 8.14 -58.68 -40.63
CA LYS A 450 8.23 -58.29 -39.22
C LYS A 450 9.33 -57.28 -38.96
N HIS A 451 8.94 -56.09 -38.53
CA HIS A 451 9.83 -54.96 -38.27
C HIS A 451 9.87 -54.58 -36.80
N LYS A 452 10.98 -53.98 -36.37
CA LYS A 452 11.05 -53.28 -35.09
C LYS A 452 10.45 -51.89 -35.23
N VAL A 453 9.69 -51.46 -34.23
CA VAL A 453 9.23 -50.08 -34.09
C VAL A 453 10.19 -49.39 -33.13
N THR A 454 10.79 -48.28 -33.56
CA THR A 454 11.74 -47.50 -32.76
C THR A 454 11.29 -46.04 -32.74
N VAL A 455 11.24 -45.43 -31.56
CA VAL A 455 11.01 -43.99 -31.41
C VAL A 455 12.35 -43.31 -31.14
N HIS A 456 12.64 -42.25 -31.89
CA HIS A 456 13.89 -41.52 -31.80
C HIS A 456 13.71 -40.30 -30.90
N PHE A 457 14.31 -40.33 -29.70
CA PHE A 457 14.31 -39.18 -28.78
C PHE A 457 15.68 -38.50 -28.77
N ALA A 458 15.72 -37.21 -28.41
CA ALA A 458 16.98 -36.47 -28.23
C ALA A 458 17.91 -37.09 -27.15
N SER A 459 17.34 -37.88 -26.23
CA SER A 459 18.06 -38.67 -25.22
C SER A 459 18.55 -40.04 -25.70
N GLY A 460 18.26 -40.42 -26.96
CA GLY A 460 18.58 -41.72 -27.54
C GLY A 460 17.36 -42.50 -28.04
N ASP A 461 17.61 -43.53 -28.85
CA ASP A 461 16.59 -44.35 -29.50
C ASP A 461 15.96 -45.36 -28.54
N VAL A 462 14.63 -45.51 -28.61
CA VAL A 462 13.86 -46.50 -27.86
C VAL A 462 13.20 -47.47 -28.82
N THR A 463 13.83 -48.64 -29.01
CA THR A 463 13.25 -49.76 -29.77
C THR A 463 12.25 -50.51 -28.89
N LEU A 464 11.01 -50.60 -29.34
CA LEU A 464 9.89 -51.18 -28.60
C LEU A 464 9.94 -52.72 -28.57
N SER A 465 9.31 -53.29 -27.54
CA SER A 465 9.17 -54.74 -27.40
C SER A 465 8.22 -55.32 -28.46
N GLY A 466 8.40 -56.59 -28.84
CA GLY A 466 7.68 -57.20 -29.96
C GLY A 466 8.19 -56.78 -31.35
N THR A 467 7.34 -56.88 -32.36
CA THR A 467 7.56 -56.48 -33.77
C THR A 467 6.22 -56.11 -34.41
N PHE A 468 6.20 -55.15 -35.31
CA PHE A 468 5.03 -54.87 -36.16
C PHE A 468 5.12 -55.71 -37.45
N GLU A 469 4.06 -56.47 -37.78
CA GLU A 469 3.99 -57.27 -39.00
C GLU A 469 3.31 -56.48 -40.13
N VAL A 470 4.12 -55.99 -41.08
CA VAL A 470 3.65 -55.27 -42.27
C VAL A 470 3.16 -56.26 -43.30
N PHE A 471 1.86 -56.20 -43.61
CA PHE A 471 1.26 -56.95 -44.70
C PHE A 471 1.62 -56.32 -46.05
N GLY A 472 1.87 -57.18 -47.04
CA GLY A 472 2.08 -56.78 -48.43
C GLY A 472 0.79 -56.82 -49.26
N PRO A 473 0.80 -56.21 -50.45
CA PRO A 473 -0.26 -56.40 -51.44
C PRO A 473 -0.35 -57.86 -51.90
N GLU A 474 -1.56 -58.29 -52.25
CA GLU A 474 -1.85 -59.65 -52.71
C GLU A 474 -2.57 -59.59 -54.07
N ILE A 475 -2.11 -60.34 -55.07
CA ILE A 475 -2.87 -60.59 -56.31
C ILE A 475 -3.60 -61.92 -56.14
N THR A 476 -4.93 -61.88 -56.00
CA THR A 476 -5.75 -63.10 -55.79
C THR A 476 -6.21 -63.72 -57.10
N SER A 477 -6.43 -62.90 -58.14
CA SER A 477 -6.84 -63.36 -59.49
C SER A 477 -6.68 -62.23 -60.52
N PHE A 478 -6.73 -62.58 -61.80
CA PHE A 478 -6.89 -61.61 -62.89
C PHE A 478 -7.75 -62.19 -64.02
N SER A 479 -8.51 -61.35 -64.70
CA SER A 479 -9.38 -61.75 -65.80
C SER A 479 -9.47 -60.67 -66.90
N PRO A 480 -9.39 -61.03 -68.20
CA PRO A 480 -9.13 -62.37 -68.72
C PRO A 480 -7.69 -62.84 -68.44
N THR A 481 -7.45 -64.15 -68.48
CA THR A 481 -6.10 -64.76 -68.32
C THR A 481 -5.25 -64.72 -69.59
N SER A 482 -5.80 -64.23 -70.70
CA SER A 482 -5.07 -64.00 -71.95
C SER A 482 -5.70 -62.86 -72.76
N GLY A 483 -4.90 -62.21 -73.61
CA GLY A 483 -5.35 -61.07 -74.41
C GLY A 483 -4.25 -60.51 -75.30
N ILE A 484 -4.63 -59.62 -76.22
CA ILE A 484 -3.71 -58.88 -77.10
C ILE A 484 -3.29 -57.55 -76.45
N PRO A 485 -2.20 -56.91 -76.87
CA PRO A 485 -1.89 -55.54 -76.46
C PRO A 485 -3.07 -54.59 -76.71
N GLY A 486 -3.37 -53.73 -75.73
CA GLY A 486 -4.59 -52.90 -75.69
C GLY A 486 -5.83 -53.57 -75.07
N SER A 487 -5.77 -54.85 -74.66
CA SER A 487 -6.87 -55.48 -73.91
C SER A 487 -7.00 -54.90 -72.50
N VAL A 488 -8.24 -54.72 -72.02
CA VAL A 488 -8.52 -54.41 -70.61
C VAL A 488 -8.45 -55.69 -69.77
N ILE A 489 -7.72 -55.64 -68.67
CA ILE A 489 -7.66 -56.71 -67.65
C ILE A 489 -8.09 -56.14 -66.30
N THR A 490 -8.86 -56.92 -65.57
CA THR A 490 -9.19 -56.68 -64.16
C THR A 490 -8.37 -57.60 -63.28
N ILE A 491 -7.47 -57.03 -62.47
CA ILE A 491 -6.69 -57.71 -61.44
C ILE A 491 -7.44 -57.52 -60.12
N ASN A 492 -7.72 -58.60 -59.40
CA ASN A 492 -8.33 -58.55 -58.05
C ASN A 492 -7.27 -58.91 -57.00
N GLY A 493 -7.42 -58.38 -55.79
CA GLY A 493 -6.39 -58.46 -54.78
C GLY A 493 -6.75 -57.83 -53.44
N LYS A 494 -5.72 -57.46 -52.69
CA LYS A 494 -5.78 -56.70 -51.43
C LYS A 494 -4.56 -55.80 -51.31
N GLY A 495 -4.66 -54.71 -50.54
CA GLY A 495 -3.52 -53.85 -50.18
C GLY A 495 -2.98 -52.99 -51.34
N PHE A 496 -3.74 -52.85 -52.42
CA PHE A 496 -3.43 -51.93 -53.51
C PHE A 496 -3.64 -50.47 -53.04
N SER A 497 -2.93 -49.51 -53.64
CA SER A 497 -3.15 -48.10 -53.37
C SER A 497 -4.36 -47.57 -54.16
N PRO A 498 -5.22 -46.71 -53.58
CA PRO A 498 -6.24 -45.96 -54.31
C PRO A 498 -5.65 -44.80 -55.13
N ASP A 499 -4.32 -44.64 -55.18
CA ASP A 499 -3.61 -43.60 -55.95
C ASP A 499 -2.84 -44.18 -57.16
N THR A 500 -2.92 -43.48 -58.30
CA THR A 500 -2.17 -43.80 -59.52
C THR A 500 -0.67 -43.51 -59.40
N TRP A 501 -0.28 -42.46 -58.67
CA TRP A 501 1.13 -42.14 -58.43
C TRP A 501 1.84 -43.21 -57.60
N SER A 502 1.09 -43.90 -56.74
CA SER A 502 1.57 -44.93 -55.82
C SER A 502 1.48 -46.35 -56.41
N THR A 503 0.96 -46.52 -57.63
CA THR A 503 0.63 -47.83 -58.23
C THR A 503 1.12 -47.96 -59.67
N LYS A 504 1.95 -48.97 -59.97
CA LYS A 504 2.35 -49.35 -61.33
C LYS A 504 2.06 -50.84 -61.57
N VAL A 505 1.71 -51.18 -62.80
CA VAL A 505 1.51 -52.58 -63.22
C VAL A 505 2.46 -52.91 -64.35
N ARG A 506 3.12 -54.06 -64.30
CA ARG A 506 4.00 -54.57 -65.36
C ARG A 506 3.59 -55.94 -65.83
N PHE A 507 3.61 -56.15 -67.14
CA PHE A 507 3.40 -57.42 -67.82
C PHE A 507 4.77 -57.97 -68.22
N GLY A 508 5.24 -59.00 -67.51
CA GLY A 508 6.64 -59.38 -67.49
C GLY A 508 7.50 -58.22 -66.99
N THR A 509 8.36 -57.70 -67.87
CA THR A 509 9.21 -56.52 -67.62
C THR A 509 8.58 -55.19 -68.07
N VAL A 510 7.53 -55.24 -68.90
CA VAL A 510 6.98 -54.07 -69.61
C VAL A 510 5.89 -53.38 -68.78
N GLU A 511 6.04 -52.09 -68.52
CA GLU A 511 5.07 -51.32 -67.75
C GLU A 511 3.81 -50.97 -68.56
N ALA A 512 2.66 -51.07 -67.92
CA ALA A 512 1.37 -50.73 -68.50
C ALA A 512 1.19 -49.21 -68.60
N SER A 513 0.97 -48.70 -69.82
CA SER A 513 0.90 -47.26 -70.10
C SER A 513 -0.38 -46.58 -69.60
N SER A 514 -1.36 -47.33 -69.09
CA SER A 514 -2.59 -46.78 -68.51
C SER A 514 -3.24 -47.75 -67.53
N ILE A 515 -3.47 -47.29 -66.31
CA ILE A 515 -4.44 -47.87 -65.38
C ILE A 515 -5.76 -47.10 -65.57
N ILE A 516 -6.87 -47.82 -65.71
CA ILE A 516 -8.21 -47.30 -66.04
C ILE A 516 -8.99 -46.94 -64.77
N SER A 517 -8.88 -47.79 -63.74
CA SER A 517 -9.49 -47.58 -62.43
C SER A 517 -8.75 -48.42 -61.41
N LEU A 518 -8.60 -47.93 -60.18
CA LEU A 518 -7.97 -48.68 -59.09
C LEU A 518 -8.70 -48.45 -57.76
N THR A 519 -8.65 -49.47 -56.90
CA THR A 519 -9.16 -49.51 -55.53
C THR A 519 -8.26 -50.44 -54.72
N GLU A 520 -8.39 -50.47 -53.40
CA GLU A 520 -7.62 -51.33 -52.49
C GLU A 520 -7.68 -52.84 -52.82
N THR A 521 -8.70 -53.26 -53.59
CA THR A 521 -8.99 -54.66 -53.92
C THR A 521 -9.06 -54.96 -55.43
N GLN A 522 -9.00 -53.95 -56.31
CA GLN A 522 -9.10 -54.15 -57.75
C GLN A 522 -8.32 -53.10 -58.56
N ILE A 523 -7.58 -53.54 -59.58
CA ILE A 523 -6.93 -52.68 -60.57
C ILE A 523 -7.43 -53.08 -61.96
N LYS A 524 -7.93 -52.11 -62.75
CA LYS A 524 -8.22 -52.30 -64.18
C LYS A 524 -7.16 -51.61 -65.01
N VAL A 525 -6.56 -52.34 -65.94
CA VAL A 525 -5.33 -51.91 -66.63
C VAL A 525 -5.34 -52.37 -68.09
N LEU A 526 -4.64 -51.64 -68.96
CA LEU A 526 -4.39 -52.07 -70.35
C LEU A 526 -3.13 -52.92 -70.45
N VAL A 527 -3.18 -54.01 -71.24
CA VAL A 527 -1.97 -54.71 -71.69
C VAL A 527 -1.11 -53.74 -72.52
N PRO A 528 0.16 -53.47 -72.16
CA PRO A 528 0.98 -52.50 -72.88
C PRO A 528 1.32 -52.95 -74.31
N SER A 529 1.44 -51.98 -75.21
CA SER A 529 1.80 -52.18 -76.63
C SER A 529 3.12 -52.91 -76.84
N GLY A 530 4.07 -52.78 -75.92
CA GLY A 530 5.37 -53.46 -75.95
C GLY A 530 5.41 -54.88 -75.38
N ALA A 531 4.28 -55.43 -74.91
CA ALA A 531 4.27 -56.77 -74.33
C ALA A 531 4.45 -57.85 -75.42
N THR A 532 5.51 -58.66 -75.31
CA THR A 532 5.80 -59.75 -76.24
C THR A 532 4.82 -60.92 -76.05
N ALA A 533 4.38 -61.55 -77.15
CA ALA A 533 3.53 -62.74 -77.07
C ALA A 533 4.17 -63.90 -76.30
N GLY A 534 3.37 -64.59 -75.48
CA GLY A 534 3.84 -65.63 -74.56
C GLY A 534 3.21 -65.52 -73.17
N ALA A 535 3.55 -66.49 -72.30
CA ALA A 535 3.15 -66.50 -70.89
C ALA A 535 4.11 -65.63 -70.04
N MET A 536 3.56 -64.81 -69.14
CA MET A 536 4.33 -63.91 -68.28
C MET A 536 3.60 -63.59 -66.97
N LYS A 537 4.35 -63.24 -65.93
CA LYS A 537 3.76 -62.73 -64.67
C LYS A 537 3.25 -61.29 -64.82
N ILE A 538 2.22 -60.97 -64.06
CA ILE A 538 1.83 -59.59 -63.78
C ILE A 538 2.54 -59.18 -62.48
N ASN A 539 3.26 -58.08 -62.48
CA ASN A 539 3.83 -57.46 -61.28
C ASN A 539 3.04 -56.19 -60.96
N VAL A 540 2.64 -56.00 -59.70
CA VAL A 540 2.06 -54.75 -59.21
C VAL A 540 3.02 -54.15 -58.19
N GLU A 541 3.58 -53.00 -58.52
CA GLU A 541 4.28 -52.12 -57.58
C GLU A 541 3.23 -51.20 -56.96
N THR A 542 3.02 -51.25 -55.65
CA THR A 542 2.00 -50.46 -54.95
C THR A 542 2.48 -50.06 -53.56
N ASN A 543 2.31 -48.80 -53.17
CA ASN A 543 2.76 -48.25 -51.89
C ASN A 543 4.26 -48.50 -51.58
N GLY A 544 5.09 -48.61 -52.62
CA GLY A 544 6.52 -48.94 -52.55
C GLY A 544 6.84 -50.43 -52.29
N GLN A 545 5.84 -51.31 -52.31
CA GLN A 545 5.98 -52.76 -52.21
C GLN A 545 5.68 -53.41 -53.58
N ILE A 546 6.22 -54.59 -53.87
CA ILE A 546 5.98 -55.32 -55.12
C ILE A 546 5.34 -56.68 -54.84
N VAL A 547 4.28 -57.01 -55.58
CA VAL A 547 3.69 -58.37 -55.63
C VAL A 547 3.68 -58.89 -57.07
N THR A 548 4.03 -60.17 -57.22
CA THR A 548 4.01 -60.91 -58.49
C THR A 548 2.80 -61.85 -58.51
N SER A 549 2.12 -61.97 -59.65
CA SER A 549 0.99 -62.88 -59.80
C SER A 549 1.43 -64.34 -59.61
N LYS A 550 0.56 -65.16 -59.00
CA LYS A 550 0.81 -66.60 -58.91
C LYS A 550 0.76 -67.25 -60.29
N ASP A 551 -0.32 -67.00 -61.03
CA ASP A 551 -0.55 -67.57 -62.36
C ASP A 551 0.05 -66.68 -63.46
N ASP A 552 0.21 -67.23 -64.66
CA ASP A 552 0.70 -66.51 -65.84
C ASP A 552 -0.45 -65.87 -66.64
N PHE A 553 -0.25 -64.63 -67.08
CA PHE A 553 -1.04 -64.02 -68.14
C PHE A 553 -0.43 -64.35 -69.50
N THR A 554 -1.25 -64.76 -70.47
CA THR A 554 -0.79 -65.07 -71.83
C THR A 554 -1.08 -63.92 -72.79
N VAL A 555 -0.04 -63.18 -73.20
CA VAL A 555 -0.12 -62.22 -74.30
C VAL A 555 -0.23 -62.99 -75.62
N LYS A 556 -1.21 -62.63 -76.44
CA LYS A 556 -1.45 -63.18 -77.78
C LYS A 556 -0.98 -62.20 -78.84
N ASN A 557 -0.60 -62.74 -80.00
CA ASN A 557 -0.48 -61.95 -81.23
C ASN A 557 -1.85 -61.34 -81.59
N GLN A 558 -1.82 -60.19 -82.28
CA GLN A 558 -3.00 -59.61 -82.94
C GLN A 558 -3.41 -60.44 -84.15
#